data_AF-X1IQC9-F1
#
_entry.id   AF-X1IQC9-F1
#
_cell.length_a   1.000
_cell.length_b   1.000
_cell.length_c   1.000
_cell.angle_alpha   90.00
_cell.angle_beta   90.00
_cell.angle_gamma   90.00
#
_symmetry.space_group_name_H-M   'P 1'
#
loop_
_entity.id
_entity.type
_entity.pdbx_description
1 polymer ?
#
loop_
_entity_poly.entity_id
_entity_poly.type
_entity_poly.pdbx_seq_one_letter_code
_entity_poly.pdbx_strand_id
1 'polypeptide(L)'
;MDGETEVTIMREYLKTKKYGFNYKIENIGGTGKTSYHIKLCKEAEDKEYFFFLDYDKKDDYNKYKQIIENNGVFFFPDFVTENFSAEDIYEFYIDWIQKIGFTFTLEQKEVIEVRLMKCKQKSDELIQMSEKKGKPKGFEITLINFTLSCFYPELLRKYPQYQNEENSLDLDKFKQFFKTQFTENYLKERIRKSFEDPDRKSEKFSFEEKIKPFLKQIADLVNRNIKIKYGIEDN
;
A
#
# COMPACT_ATOMS: atom_id res chain seq x y z
N MET A 1 -0.67 -2.06 9.74
CA MET A 1 -0.16 -1.61 8.43
C MET A 1 0.28 -0.17 8.55
N ASP A 2 1.24 0.26 7.73
CA ASP A 2 1.88 1.57 7.90
C ASP A 2 0.95 2.77 7.68
N GLY A 3 0.11 2.74 6.64
CA GLY A 3 -0.81 3.81 6.30
C GLY A 3 -2.25 3.37 6.04
N GLU A 4 -3.13 4.35 5.79
CA GLU A 4 -4.56 4.10 5.57
C GLU A 4 -4.85 3.56 4.17
N THR A 5 -3.99 3.87 3.19
CA THR A 5 -4.12 3.36 1.82
C THR A 5 -4.02 1.84 1.82
N GLU A 6 -3.02 1.30 2.50
CA GLU A 6 -2.75 -0.12 2.65
C GLU A 6 -3.90 -0.82 3.37
N VAL A 7 -4.39 -0.21 4.45
CA VAL A 7 -5.52 -0.73 5.23
C VAL A 7 -6.78 -0.83 4.35
N THR A 8 -7.06 0.19 3.55
CA THR A 8 -8.22 0.22 2.66
C THR A 8 -8.14 -0.89 1.61
N ILE A 9 -7.00 -1.01 0.94
CA ILE A 9 -6.76 -2.04 -0.08
C ILE A 9 -6.85 -3.44 0.53
N MET A 10 -6.20 -3.66 1.67
CA MET A 10 -6.21 -4.97 2.33
C MET A 10 -7.60 -5.35 2.83
N ARG A 11 -8.37 -4.40 3.39
CA ARG A 11 -9.77 -4.65 3.77
C ARG A 11 -10.61 -5.06 2.57
N GLU A 12 -10.44 -4.40 1.43
CA GLU A 12 -11.18 -4.76 0.22
C GLU A 12 -10.78 -6.15 -0.29
N TYR A 13 -9.49 -6.46 -0.32
CA TYR A 13 -8.98 -7.78 -0.68
C TYR A 13 -9.52 -8.88 0.26
N LEU A 14 -9.52 -8.67 1.57
CA LEU A 14 -9.97 -9.70 2.51
C LEU A 14 -11.50 -9.89 2.51
N LYS A 15 -12.31 -8.93 2.06
CA LYS A 15 -13.76 -9.14 1.88
C LYS A 15 -14.06 -10.25 0.88
N THR A 16 -13.20 -10.45 -0.11
CA THR A 16 -13.38 -11.48 -1.14
C THR A 16 -12.90 -12.86 -0.69
N LYS A 17 -12.23 -12.96 0.46
CA LYS A 17 -11.60 -14.19 0.96
C LYS A 17 -12.22 -14.63 2.28
N LYS A 18 -12.66 -15.88 2.37
CA LYS A 18 -13.18 -16.50 3.60
C LYS A 18 -12.10 -17.35 4.24
N TYR A 19 -11.37 -16.79 5.22
CA TYR A 19 -10.28 -17.49 5.89
C TYR A 19 -10.70 -18.30 7.13
N GLY A 20 -11.97 -18.24 7.55
CA GLY A 20 -12.47 -19.03 8.68
C GLY A 20 -11.97 -18.58 10.06
N PHE A 21 -11.29 -17.44 10.16
CA PHE A 21 -10.88 -16.81 11.41
C PHE A 21 -11.25 -15.33 11.44
N ASN A 22 -11.43 -14.79 12.64
CA ASN A 22 -11.64 -13.35 12.85
C ASN A 22 -10.31 -12.61 12.77
N TYR A 23 -10.26 -11.54 12.00
CA TYR A 23 -9.09 -10.69 11.86
C TYR A 23 -9.46 -9.23 12.03
N LYS A 24 -8.48 -8.41 12.44
CA LYS A 24 -8.57 -6.96 12.50
C LYS A 24 -7.38 -6.36 11.79
N ILE A 25 -7.64 -5.40 10.89
CA ILE A 25 -6.58 -4.61 10.25
C ILE A 25 -6.54 -3.23 10.91
N GLU A 26 -5.38 -2.90 11.47
CA GLU A 26 -5.11 -1.62 12.12
C GLU A 26 -4.05 -0.82 11.37
N ASN A 27 -4.27 0.49 11.28
CA ASN A 27 -3.29 1.46 10.84
C ASN A 27 -2.41 1.84 12.05
N ILE A 28 -1.09 1.66 11.93
CA ILE A 28 -0.15 1.97 13.03
C ILE A 28 0.36 3.43 12.98
N GLY A 29 -0.01 4.19 11.95
CA GLY A 29 0.32 5.61 11.82
C GLY A 29 1.78 5.86 11.44
N GLY A 30 2.34 5.04 10.55
CA GLY A 30 3.67 5.18 9.99
C GLY A 30 4.80 4.49 10.77
N THR A 31 5.95 4.39 10.11
CA THR A 31 7.13 3.64 10.58
C THR A 31 7.70 4.16 11.91
N GLY A 32 7.41 5.41 12.27
CA GLY A 32 7.84 6.03 13.53
C GLY A 32 7.17 5.43 14.77
N LYS A 33 5.98 4.82 14.62
CA LYS A 33 5.26 4.16 15.72
C LYS A 33 5.44 2.64 15.74
N THR A 34 6.15 2.08 14.77
CA THR A 34 6.34 0.63 14.62
C THR A 34 6.92 -0.02 15.88
N SER A 35 7.95 0.56 16.49
CA SER A 35 8.53 0.02 17.74
C SER A 35 7.52 -0.10 18.88
N TYR A 36 6.61 0.88 19.02
CA TYR A 36 5.58 0.86 20.06
C TYR A 36 4.57 -0.26 19.81
N HIS A 37 4.06 -0.39 18.59
CA HIS A 37 3.08 -1.42 18.25
C HIS A 37 3.65 -2.84 18.32
N ILE A 38 4.91 -3.03 17.92
CA ILE A 38 5.58 -4.33 18.10
C ILE A 38 5.60 -4.72 19.58
N LYS A 39 5.93 -3.78 20.47
CA LYS A 39 5.97 -4.06 21.91
C LYS A 39 4.59 -4.50 22.42
N LEU A 40 3.54 -3.76 22.08
CA LEU A 40 2.16 -4.11 22.44
C LEU A 40 1.75 -5.50 21.92
N CYS A 41 2.11 -5.83 20.69
CA CYS A 41 1.81 -7.12 20.09
C CYS A 41 2.54 -8.28 20.80
N LYS A 42 3.81 -8.08 21.21
CA LYS A 42 4.57 -9.07 21.97
C LYS A 42 4.01 -9.30 23.38
N GLU A 43 3.35 -8.31 23.96
CA GLU A 43 2.71 -8.42 25.29
C GLU A 43 1.32 -9.08 25.22
N ALA A 44 0.70 -9.15 24.04
CA ALA A 44 -0.60 -9.78 23.82
C ALA A 44 -0.45 -11.27 23.49
N GLU A 45 -0.21 -12.10 24.50
CA GLU A 45 0.04 -13.55 24.37
C GLU A 45 -1.12 -14.34 23.72
N ASP A 46 -2.33 -13.81 23.72
CA ASP A 46 -3.54 -14.45 23.18
C ASP A 46 -3.80 -14.13 21.69
N LYS A 47 -2.94 -13.33 21.04
CA LYS A 47 -3.19 -12.80 19.70
C LYS A 47 -2.03 -12.98 18.76
N GLU A 48 -2.34 -13.49 17.58
CA GLU A 48 -1.42 -13.52 16.45
C GLU A 48 -1.42 -12.18 15.72
N TYR A 49 -0.25 -11.74 15.26
CA TYR A 49 -0.07 -10.45 14.61
C TYR A 49 0.86 -10.55 13.41
N PHE A 50 0.67 -9.68 12.43
CA PHE A 50 1.53 -9.59 11.26
C PHE A 50 1.67 -8.15 10.76
N PHE A 51 2.91 -7.72 10.57
CA PHE A 51 3.25 -6.36 10.17
C PHE A 51 3.40 -6.24 8.65
N PHE A 52 2.77 -5.21 8.08
CA PHE A 52 3.00 -4.74 6.71
C PHE A 52 3.64 -3.36 6.84
N LEU A 53 4.91 -3.26 6.45
CA LEU A 53 5.72 -2.05 6.59
C LEU A 53 6.25 -1.61 5.22
N ASP A 54 6.36 -0.30 5.00
CA ASP A 54 7.02 0.24 3.82
C ASP A 54 8.54 0.37 4.04
N TYR A 55 9.28 0.38 2.95
CA TYR A 55 10.73 0.63 2.96
C TYR A 55 11.00 2.14 2.89
N ASP A 56 11.37 2.75 4.01
CA ASP A 56 11.83 4.16 4.02
C ASP A 56 13.35 4.27 3.79
N LYS A 57 14.14 3.62 4.66
CA LYS A 57 15.59 3.62 4.60
C LYS A 57 16.19 2.33 5.15
N LYS A 58 17.41 2.04 4.70
CA LYS A 58 18.16 0.82 5.05
C LYS A 58 18.27 0.58 6.56
N ASP A 59 18.55 1.62 7.34
CA ASP A 59 18.72 1.49 8.79
C ASP A 59 17.44 1.04 9.49
N ASP A 60 16.30 1.64 9.13
CA ASP A 60 15.00 1.29 9.70
C ASP A 60 14.56 -0.10 9.23
N TYR A 61 14.79 -0.43 7.96
CA TYR A 61 14.55 -1.78 7.44
C TYR A 61 15.36 -2.82 8.23
N ASN A 62 16.67 -2.64 8.39
CA ASN A 62 17.52 -3.59 9.11
C ASN A 62 17.09 -3.72 10.57
N LYS A 63 16.81 -2.59 11.24
CA LYS A 63 16.31 -2.56 12.61
C LYS A 63 14.99 -3.33 12.73
N TYR A 64 13.98 -3.00 11.94
CA TYR A 64 12.65 -3.59 12.08
C TYR A 64 12.62 -5.05 11.61
N LYS A 65 13.38 -5.42 10.58
CA LYS A 65 13.53 -6.80 10.13
C LYS A 65 14.02 -7.71 11.26
N GLN A 66 14.98 -7.25 12.05
CA GLN A 66 15.46 -7.99 13.21
C GLN A 66 14.40 -8.11 14.31
N ILE A 67 13.58 -7.08 14.51
CA ILE A 67 12.62 -7.04 15.62
C ILE A 67 11.34 -7.85 15.33
N ILE A 68 10.83 -7.78 14.09
CA ILE A 68 9.59 -8.45 13.67
C ILE A 68 9.81 -9.91 13.26
N GLU A 69 11.04 -10.27 12.88
CA GLU A 69 11.42 -11.61 12.43
C GLU A 69 10.45 -12.14 11.35
N ASN A 70 9.70 -13.21 11.63
CA ASN A 70 8.75 -13.84 10.72
C ASN A 70 7.33 -13.23 10.79
N ASN A 71 7.09 -12.30 11.71
CA ASN A 71 5.78 -11.67 11.94
C ASN A 71 5.59 -10.40 11.12
N GLY A 72 6.24 -10.28 9.96
CA GLY A 72 5.97 -9.18 9.06
C GLY A 72 6.77 -9.19 7.78
N VAL A 73 6.40 -8.27 6.90
CA VAL A 73 6.95 -8.10 5.56
C VAL A 73 7.14 -6.62 5.24
N PHE A 74 8.11 -6.36 4.36
CA PHE A 74 8.40 -5.03 3.85
C PHE A 74 7.94 -4.89 2.40
N PHE A 75 7.44 -3.72 2.02
CA PHE A 75 7.14 -3.33 0.65
C PHE A 75 8.15 -2.31 0.14
N PHE A 76 8.57 -2.43 -1.11
CA PHE A 76 9.67 -1.64 -1.66
C PHE A 76 9.22 -0.85 -2.89
N PRO A 77 9.31 0.49 -2.93
CA PRO A 77 9.52 1.37 -1.77
C PRO A 77 8.31 1.43 -0.83
N ASP A 78 7.12 1.22 -1.37
CA ASP A 78 5.86 1.26 -0.64
C ASP A 78 4.89 0.22 -1.19
N PHE A 79 3.83 -0.03 -0.43
CA PHE A 79 2.81 -1.01 -0.75
C PHE A 79 2.19 -0.78 -2.14
N VAL A 80 1.84 0.44 -2.51
CA VAL A 80 1.19 0.70 -3.81
C VAL A 80 2.17 0.42 -4.96
N THR A 81 3.39 0.90 -4.86
CA THR A 81 4.37 0.76 -5.94
C THR A 81 4.73 -0.70 -6.20
N GLU A 82 4.84 -1.49 -5.14
CA GLU A 82 5.17 -2.90 -5.29
C GLU A 82 4.00 -3.73 -5.85
N ASN A 83 2.77 -3.41 -5.47
CA ASN A 83 1.61 -4.24 -5.80
C ASN A 83 0.94 -3.91 -7.13
N PHE A 84 1.13 -2.71 -7.67
CA PHE A 84 0.48 -2.29 -8.91
C PHE A 84 1.48 -2.15 -10.05
N SER A 85 1.01 -2.35 -11.28
CA SER A 85 1.78 -2.07 -12.49
C SER A 85 1.83 -0.56 -12.75
N ALA A 86 2.88 -0.09 -13.42
CA ALA A 86 2.98 1.32 -13.80
C ALA A 86 1.88 1.71 -14.80
N GLU A 87 1.47 0.79 -15.68
CA GLU A 87 0.40 0.96 -16.65
C GLU A 87 -0.96 1.17 -15.97
N ASP A 88 -1.36 0.27 -15.05
CA ASP A 88 -2.61 0.42 -14.30
C ASP A 88 -2.64 1.77 -13.55
N ILE A 89 -1.53 2.13 -12.91
CA ILE A 89 -1.41 3.38 -12.16
C ILE A 89 -1.50 4.60 -13.08
N TYR A 90 -0.88 4.54 -14.25
CA TYR A 90 -0.96 5.58 -15.26
C TYR A 90 -2.41 5.78 -15.73
N GLU A 91 -3.09 4.71 -16.14
CA GLU A 91 -4.47 4.77 -16.63
C GLU A 91 -5.41 5.38 -15.58
N PHE A 92 -5.32 4.90 -14.33
CA PHE A 92 -6.13 5.43 -13.23
C PHE A 92 -5.82 6.88 -12.91
N TYR A 93 -4.55 7.26 -12.97
CA TYR A 93 -4.15 8.63 -12.71
C TYR A 93 -4.67 9.59 -13.79
N ILE A 94 -4.58 9.20 -15.07
CA ILE A 94 -5.12 10.01 -16.17
C ILE A 94 -6.64 10.16 -16.06
N ASP A 95 -7.37 9.09 -15.79
CA ASP A 95 -8.83 9.16 -15.58
C ASP A 95 -9.16 10.04 -14.37
N TRP A 96 -8.44 9.90 -13.25
CA TRP A 96 -8.64 10.73 -12.07
C TRP A 96 -8.46 12.22 -12.37
N ILE A 97 -7.36 12.59 -13.03
CA ILE A 97 -7.06 13.97 -13.44
C ILE A 97 -8.20 14.56 -14.29
N GLN A 98 -8.74 13.77 -15.23
CA GLN A 98 -9.87 14.17 -16.06
C GLN A 98 -11.15 14.36 -15.23
N LYS A 99 -11.46 13.44 -14.31
CA LYS A 99 -12.64 13.56 -13.44
C LYS A 99 -12.58 14.75 -12.52
N ILE A 100 -11.40 15.09 -12.01
CA ILE A 100 -11.20 16.32 -11.25
C ILE A 100 -11.06 17.55 -12.15
N GLY A 101 -11.39 17.46 -13.44
CA GLY A 101 -11.55 18.57 -14.38
C GLY A 101 -10.26 19.22 -14.83
N PHE A 102 -9.15 18.49 -14.81
CA PHE A 102 -7.88 18.89 -15.42
C PHE A 102 -7.59 18.02 -16.64
N THR A 103 -6.66 18.45 -17.47
CA THR A 103 -6.25 17.67 -18.65
C THR A 103 -4.77 17.89 -18.89
N PHE A 104 -4.02 16.81 -18.99
CA PHE A 104 -2.64 16.85 -19.41
C PHE A 104 -2.51 17.04 -20.92
N THR A 105 -1.49 17.78 -21.32
CA THR A 105 -0.99 17.76 -22.69
C THR A 105 -0.41 16.38 -23.03
N LEU A 106 -0.23 16.08 -24.31
CA LEU A 106 0.41 14.83 -24.74
C LEU A 106 1.81 14.68 -24.14
N GLU A 107 2.62 15.75 -24.19
CA GLU A 107 3.95 15.78 -23.59
C GLU A 107 3.92 15.47 -22.08
N GLN A 108 2.98 16.04 -21.34
CA GLN A 108 2.85 15.77 -19.90
C GLN A 108 2.49 14.30 -19.62
N LYS A 109 1.65 13.70 -20.47
CA LYS A 109 1.29 12.27 -20.38
C LYS A 109 2.51 11.37 -20.58
N GLU A 110 3.29 11.63 -21.62
CA GLU A 110 4.54 10.89 -21.90
C GLU A 110 5.54 11.05 -20.73
N VAL A 111 5.67 12.26 -20.18
CA VAL A 111 6.56 12.52 -19.04
C VAL A 111 6.15 11.73 -17.80
N ILE A 112 4.87 11.66 -17.47
CA ILE A 112 4.43 10.93 -16.27
C ILE A 112 4.52 9.42 -16.45
N GLU A 113 4.20 8.90 -17.64
CA GLU A 113 4.37 7.49 -17.99
C GLU A 113 5.82 7.04 -17.78
N VAL A 114 6.79 7.79 -18.33
CA VAL A 114 8.23 7.51 -18.14
C VAL A 114 8.64 7.56 -16.67
N ARG A 115 8.08 8.50 -15.89
CA ARG A 115 8.38 8.59 -14.45
C ARG A 115 7.84 7.39 -13.67
N LEU A 116 6.63 6.95 -13.97
CA LEU A 116 6.02 5.78 -13.35
C LEU A 116 6.80 4.49 -13.70
N MET A 117 7.16 4.29 -14.96
CA MET A 117 8.00 3.15 -15.37
C MET A 117 9.33 3.12 -14.60
N LYS A 118 9.99 4.28 -14.47
CA LYS A 118 11.22 4.40 -13.67
C LYS A 118 11.01 4.12 -12.18
N CYS A 119 9.88 4.50 -11.60
CA CYS A 119 9.54 4.18 -10.22
C CYS A 119 9.38 2.67 -10.02
N LYS A 120 8.68 1.98 -10.94
CA LYS A 120 8.50 0.53 -10.88
C LYS A 120 9.82 -0.21 -11.03
N GLN A 121 10.64 0.17 -12.01
CA GLN A 121 11.96 -0.42 -12.19
C GLN A 121 12.84 -0.31 -10.93
N LYS A 122 12.84 0.86 -10.27
CA LYS A 122 13.59 1.06 -9.02
C LYS A 122 13.05 0.20 -7.88
N SER A 123 11.73 0.05 -7.79
CA SER A 123 11.08 -0.87 -6.83
C SER A 123 11.60 -2.30 -7.03
N ASP A 124 11.61 -2.80 -8.26
CA ASP A 124 12.07 -4.15 -8.58
C ASP A 124 13.58 -4.34 -8.29
N GLU A 125 14.42 -3.34 -8.59
CA GLU A 125 15.85 -3.35 -8.28
C GLU A 125 16.13 -3.43 -6.76
N LEU A 126 15.30 -2.75 -5.95
CA LEU A 126 15.40 -2.76 -4.49
C LEU A 126 15.02 -4.10 -3.88
N ILE A 127 13.97 -4.75 -4.40
CA ILE A 127 13.53 -6.07 -3.95
C ILE A 127 14.67 -7.08 -4.12
N GLN A 128 15.44 -6.96 -5.20
CA GLN A 128 16.61 -7.82 -5.48
C GLN A 128 17.85 -7.46 -4.63
N MET A 129 17.74 -6.49 -3.70
CA MET A 129 18.82 -6.00 -2.81
C MET A 129 20.12 -5.60 -3.53
N SER A 130 20.03 -5.22 -4.80
CA SER A 130 21.17 -4.74 -5.61
C SER A 130 21.57 -3.28 -5.31
N GLU A 131 21.36 -2.83 -4.05
CA GLU A 131 21.29 -1.42 -3.66
C GLU A 131 22.32 -0.50 -4.34
N LYS A 132 21.81 0.46 -5.12
CA LYS A 132 22.42 1.77 -5.25
C LYS A 132 21.79 2.69 -4.23
N LYS A 133 22.61 3.41 -3.45
CA LYS A 133 22.22 4.42 -2.46
C LYS A 133 21.01 5.25 -2.91
N GLY A 134 19.96 5.34 -2.08
CA GLY A 134 18.85 6.26 -2.33
C GLY A 134 17.62 6.05 -1.45
N LYS A 135 16.78 7.09 -1.31
CA LYS A 135 15.39 7.00 -0.84
C LYS A 135 14.48 6.89 -2.07
N PRO A 136 14.11 5.68 -2.51
CA PRO A 136 13.20 5.51 -3.63
C PRO A 136 11.87 6.20 -3.36
N LYS A 137 11.35 6.93 -4.35
CA LYS A 137 10.01 7.53 -4.30
C LYS A 137 9.08 6.62 -5.07
N GLY A 138 7.99 6.19 -4.44
CA GLY A 138 6.97 5.40 -5.11
C GLY A 138 6.03 6.23 -5.98
N PHE A 139 4.98 5.57 -6.43
CA PHE A 139 3.98 6.16 -7.32
C PHE A 139 3.28 7.36 -6.68
N GLU A 140 2.77 7.24 -5.45
CA GLU A 140 1.97 8.31 -4.82
C GLU A 140 2.72 9.65 -4.78
N ILE A 141 3.96 9.65 -4.29
CA ILE A 141 4.80 10.86 -4.21
C ILE A 141 5.08 11.42 -5.61
N THR A 142 5.31 10.55 -6.58
CA THR A 142 5.60 10.93 -7.96
C THR A 142 4.39 11.62 -8.60
N LEU A 143 3.21 11.02 -8.45
CA LEU A 143 1.95 11.55 -8.98
C LEU A 143 1.57 12.88 -8.31
N ILE A 144 1.67 12.98 -6.98
CA ILE A 144 1.36 14.21 -6.25
C ILE A 144 2.27 15.35 -6.73
N ASN A 145 3.59 15.13 -6.75
CA ASN A 145 4.54 16.15 -7.18
C ASN A 145 4.32 16.56 -8.64
N PHE A 146 4.00 15.61 -9.51
CA PHE A 146 3.70 15.90 -10.91
C PHE A 146 2.44 16.74 -11.05
N THR A 147 1.36 16.36 -10.36
CA THR A 147 0.09 17.11 -10.33
C THR A 147 0.32 18.56 -9.90
N LEU A 148 1.06 18.76 -8.80
CA LEU A 148 1.41 20.09 -8.30
C LEU A 148 2.22 20.87 -9.33
N SER A 149 3.22 20.24 -9.98
CA SER A 149 4.04 20.94 -10.97
C SER A 149 3.26 21.37 -12.22
N CYS A 150 2.22 20.65 -12.59
CA CYS A 150 1.42 20.94 -13.78
C CYS A 150 0.26 21.89 -13.52
N PHE A 151 -0.35 21.84 -12.33
CA PHE A 151 -1.65 22.47 -12.09
C PHE A 151 -1.71 23.31 -10.80
N TYR A 152 -0.58 23.74 -10.22
CA TYR A 152 -0.58 24.47 -8.95
C TYR A 152 -1.56 25.66 -8.93
N PRO A 153 -1.56 26.58 -9.91
CA PRO A 153 -2.49 27.72 -9.92
C PRO A 153 -3.96 27.29 -10.01
N GLU A 154 -4.26 26.28 -10.84
CA GLU A 154 -5.62 25.81 -11.05
C GLU A 154 -6.14 25.02 -9.86
N LEU A 155 -5.28 24.25 -9.19
CA LEU A 155 -5.58 23.58 -7.93
C LEU A 155 -5.92 24.60 -6.83
N LEU A 156 -5.13 25.67 -6.72
CA LEU A 156 -5.37 26.73 -5.74
C LEU A 156 -6.74 27.38 -5.92
N ARG A 157 -7.14 27.61 -7.18
CA ARG A 157 -8.45 28.19 -7.52
C ARG A 157 -9.60 27.21 -7.30
N LYS A 158 -9.41 25.93 -7.65
CA LYS A 158 -10.47 24.91 -7.60
C LYS A 158 -10.72 24.39 -6.19
N TYR A 159 -9.70 24.40 -5.34
CA TYR A 159 -9.76 23.87 -3.98
C TYR A 159 -9.35 24.91 -2.92
N PRO A 160 -10.10 26.04 -2.79
CA PRO A 160 -9.76 27.08 -1.84
C PRO A 160 -9.79 26.60 -0.38
N GLN A 161 -10.55 25.54 -0.06
CA GLN A 161 -10.58 24.93 1.28
C GLN A 161 -9.26 24.30 1.72
N TYR A 162 -8.34 24.05 0.77
CA TYR A 162 -7.00 23.56 1.07
C TYR A 162 -5.97 24.70 1.08
N GLN A 163 -6.39 25.96 1.21
CA GLN A 163 -5.47 27.07 1.41
C GLN A 163 -5.05 27.18 2.89
N ASN A 164 -3.82 27.65 3.10
CA ASN A 164 -3.32 28.07 4.42
C ASN A 164 -3.61 29.57 4.65
N GLU A 165 -3.17 30.08 5.80
CA GLU A 165 -3.36 31.48 6.20
C GLU A 165 -2.68 32.48 5.23
N GLU A 166 -1.68 32.04 4.47
CA GLU A 166 -0.96 32.83 3.46
C GLU A 166 -1.63 32.77 2.07
N ASN A 167 -2.82 32.19 1.95
CA ASN A 167 -3.53 31.94 0.69
C ASN A 167 -2.74 31.07 -0.32
N SER A 168 -1.81 30.25 0.17
CA SER A 168 -1.11 29.24 -0.63
C SER A 168 -1.67 27.85 -0.34
N LEU A 169 -1.42 26.90 -1.25
CA LEU A 169 -1.95 25.54 -1.09
C LEU A 169 -1.26 24.85 0.10
N ASP A 170 -2.05 24.44 1.09
CA ASP A 170 -1.66 23.54 2.16
C ASP A 170 -1.35 22.15 1.56
N LEU A 171 -0.06 21.91 1.36
CA LEU A 171 0.43 20.72 0.68
C LEU A 171 0.07 19.44 1.43
N ASP A 172 -0.05 19.48 2.76
CA ASP A 172 -0.34 18.29 3.54
C ASP A 172 -1.83 17.92 3.45
N LYS A 173 -2.73 18.92 3.51
CA LYS A 173 -4.15 18.69 3.21
C LYS A 173 -4.36 18.21 1.77
N PHE A 174 -3.65 18.78 0.80
CA PHE A 174 -3.75 18.34 -0.60
C PHE A 174 -3.24 16.91 -0.79
N LYS A 175 -2.10 16.54 -0.20
CA LYS A 175 -1.59 15.15 -0.24
C LYS A 175 -2.60 14.17 0.33
N GLN A 176 -3.24 14.51 1.45
CA GLN A 176 -4.27 13.67 2.06
C GLN A 176 -5.49 13.54 1.13
N PHE A 177 -5.99 14.65 0.59
CA PHE A 177 -7.07 14.64 -0.39
C PHE A 177 -6.75 13.77 -1.61
N PHE A 178 -5.56 13.95 -2.19
CA PHE A 178 -5.07 13.13 -3.31
C PHE A 178 -5.13 11.65 -2.95
N LYS A 179 -4.50 11.26 -1.83
CA LYS A 179 -4.41 9.86 -1.41
C LYS A 179 -5.80 9.27 -1.18
N THR A 180 -6.69 9.99 -0.49
CA THR A 180 -8.06 9.52 -0.27
C THR A 180 -8.79 9.30 -1.59
N GLN A 181 -8.78 10.27 -2.51
CA GLN A 181 -9.51 10.16 -3.77
C GLN A 181 -8.92 9.09 -4.69
N PHE A 182 -7.58 9.04 -4.80
CA PHE A 182 -6.90 8.08 -5.65
C PHE A 182 -7.05 6.64 -5.10
N THR A 183 -6.92 6.44 -3.79
CA THR A 183 -7.08 5.12 -3.18
C THR A 183 -8.53 4.63 -3.22
N GLU A 184 -9.49 5.43 -2.71
CA GLU A 184 -10.89 4.97 -2.57
C GLU A 184 -11.56 4.72 -3.91
N ASN A 185 -11.27 5.54 -4.92
CA ASN A 185 -11.99 5.49 -6.18
C ASN A 185 -11.29 4.66 -7.26
N TYR A 186 -10.00 4.35 -7.12
CA TYR A 186 -9.22 3.71 -8.19
C TYR A 186 -8.49 2.45 -7.75
N LEU A 187 -7.60 2.56 -6.76
CA LEU A 187 -6.81 1.40 -6.31
C LEU A 187 -7.72 0.31 -5.74
N LYS A 188 -8.77 0.70 -5.02
CA LYS A 188 -9.78 -0.23 -4.50
C LYS A 188 -10.59 -0.90 -5.61
N GLU A 189 -10.95 -0.16 -6.64
CA GLU A 189 -11.72 -0.68 -7.77
C GLU A 189 -10.90 -1.71 -8.57
N ARG A 190 -9.60 -1.48 -8.70
CA ARG A 190 -8.67 -2.45 -9.30
C ARG A 190 -8.70 -3.80 -8.62
N ILE A 191 -8.72 -3.81 -7.28
CA ILE A 191 -8.79 -5.02 -6.44
C ILE A 191 -10.11 -5.74 -6.66
N ARG A 192 -11.23 -5.03 -6.78
CA ARG A 192 -12.54 -5.67 -7.07
C ARG A 192 -12.52 -6.34 -8.44
N LYS A 193 -12.08 -5.60 -9.46
CA LYS A 193 -12.01 -6.09 -10.83
C LYS A 193 -11.12 -7.32 -10.97
N SER A 194 -10.01 -7.42 -10.24
CA SER A 194 -9.18 -8.63 -10.26
C SER A 194 -9.88 -9.88 -9.72
N PHE A 195 -11.07 -9.77 -9.10
CA PHE A 195 -11.87 -10.94 -8.69
C PHE A 195 -13.11 -11.16 -9.56
N GLU A 196 -13.69 -10.10 -10.09
CA GLU A 196 -14.97 -10.12 -10.81
C GLU A 196 -14.81 -10.23 -12.32
N ASP A 197 -13.72 -9.69 -12.88
CA ASP A 197 -13.41 -9.69 -14.30
C ASP A 197 -12.70 -11.01 -14.69
N PRO A 198 -13.28 -11.84 -15.58
CA PRO A 198 -12.68 -13.08 -16.04
C PRO A 198 -11.26 -12.92 -16.59
N ASP A 199 -10.96 -11.80 -17.25
CA ASP A 199 -9.66 -11.55 -17.88
C ASP A 199 -8.58 -11.17 -16.86
N ARG A 200 -8.99 -10.70 -15.68
CA ARG A 200 -8.09 -10.25 -14.59
C ARG A 200 -8.08 -11.19 -13.38
N LYS A 201 -8.90 -12.25 -13.40
CA LYS A 201 -9.08 -13.20 -12.28
C LYS A 201 -7.81 -13.94 -11.86
N SER A 202 -6.84 -14.06 -12.76
CA SER A 202 -5.56 -14.74 -12.51
C SER A 202 -4.46 -13.83 -11.97
N GLU A 203 -4.71 -12.52 -11.87
CA GLU A 203 -3.73 -11.58 -11.36
C GLU A 203 -3.43 -11.87 -9.89
N LYS A 204 -2.15 -11.73 -9.54
CA LYS A 204 -1.67 -11.91 -8.18
C LYS A 204 -0.94 -10.66 -7.75
N PHE A 205 -1.33 -10.12 -6.61
CA PHE A 205 -0.60 -9.01 -6.02
C PHE A 205 0.60 -9.52 -5.21
N SER A 206 1.70 -8.78 -5.21
CA SER A 206 2.93 -9.12 -4.47
C SER A 206 2.66 -9.39 -2.98
N PHE A 207 1.71 -8.66 -2.38
CA PHE A 207 1.31 -8.83 -0.99
C PHE A 207 0.68 -10.22 -0.72
N GLU A 208 0.05 -10.85 -1.71
CA GLU A 208 -0.55 -12.18 -1.55
C GLU A 208 0.51 -13.24 -1.28
N GLU A 209 1.59 -13.22 -2.05
CA GLU A 209 2.70 -14.14 -1.85
C GLU A 209 3.41 -13.86 -0.51
N LYS A 210 3.52 -12.58 -0.14
CA LYS A 210 4.15 -12.15 1.12
C LYS A 210 3.34 -12.53 2.37
N ILE A 211 2.01 -12.55 2.32
CA ILE A 211 1.16 -12.90 3.47
C ILE A 211 0.94 -14.43 3.62
N LYS A 212 1.16 -15.22 2.57
CA LYS A 212 0.91 -16.68 2.58
C LYS A 212 1.54 -17.43 3.76
N PRO A 213 2.81 -17.20 4.15
CA PRO A 213 3.40 -17.91 5.28
C PRO A 213 2.62 -17.70 6.58
N PHE A 214 2.19 -16.46 6.82
CA PHE A 214 1.37 -16.11 7.98
C PHE A 214 -0.01 -16.77 7.92
N LEU A 215 -0.70 -16.70 6.77
CA LEU A 215 -2.00 -17.36 6.62
C LEU A 215 -1.92 -18.87 6.86
N LYS A 216 -0.83 -19.51 6.43
CA LYS A 216 -0.59 -20.94 6.70
C LYS A 216 -0.42 -21.21 8.19
N GLN A 217 0.39 -20.40 8.89
CA GLN A 217 0.58 -20.51 10.34
C GLN A 217 -0.76 -20.39 11.09
N ILE A 218 -1.60 -19.42 10.73
CA ILE A 218 -2.93 -19.27 11.34
C ILE A 218 -3.82 -20.50 11.06
N ALA A 219 -3.83 -21.00 9.83
CA ALA A 219 -4.60 -22.19 9.47
C ALA A 219 -4.16 -23.43 10.27
N ASP A 220 -2.85 -23.62 10.46
CA ASP A 220 -2.29 -24.72 11.26
C ASP A 220 -2.71 -24.60 12.74
N LEU A 221 -2.71 -23.39 13.30
CA LEU A 221 -3.19 -23.11 14.66
C LEU A 221 -4.69 -23.41 14.82
N VAL A 222 -5.51 -22.96 13.87
CA VAL A 222 -6.96 -23.23 13.86
C VAL A 222 -7.21 -24.74 13.78
N ASN A 223 -6.53 -25.44 12.88
CA ASN A 223 -6.65 -26.89 12.73
C ASN A 223 -6.23 -27.63 14.01
N ARG A 224 -5.12 -27.23 14.64
CA ARG A 224 -4.68 -27.79 15.92
C ARG A 224 -5.75 -27.60 17.00
N ASN A 225 -6.31 -26.40 17.12
CA ASN A 225 -7.34 -26.10 18.12
C ASN A 225 -8.64 -26.88 17.87
N ILE A 226 -9.01 -27.10 16.60
CA ILE A 226 -10.12 -27.97 16.22
C ILE A 226 -9.83 -29.42 16.64
N LYS A 227 -8.66 -29.97 16.30
CA LYS A 227 -8.28 -31.35 16.68
C LYS A 227 -8.32 -31.55 18.19
N ILE A 228 -7.77 -30.61 18.96
CA ILE A 228 -7.80 -30.63 20.44
C ILE A 228 -9.26 -30.60 20.93
N LYS A 229 -10.09 -29.71 20.39
CA LYS A 229 -11.49 -29.54 20.83
C LYS A 229 -12.35 -30.79 20.54
N TYR A 230 -12.07 -31.50 19.46
CA TYR A 230 -12.87 -32.65 19.02
C TYR A 230 -12.19 -34.01 19.26
N GLY A 231 -11.03 -34.04 19.93
CA GLY A 231 -10.29 -35.28 20.22
C GLY A 231 -9.88 -36.06 18.98
N ILE A 232 -9.53 -35.38 17.89
CA ILE A 232 -9.12 -36.02 16.64
C ILE A 232 -7.61 -36.30 16.73
N GLU A 233 -7.24 -37.58 16.88
CA GLU A 233 -5.84 -38.03 16.87
C GLU A 233 -5.28 -38.06 15.43
N ASP A 234 -4.02 -37.67 15.28
CA ASP A 234 -3.30 -37.78 14.01
C ASP A 234 -2.87 -39.24 13.81
N ASN A 235 -3.55 -39.93 12.88
CA ASN A 235 -3.14 -41.25 12.37
C ASN A 235 -1.88 -41.15 11.50
#